data_AF-A0A822BFI5-F1
#
_entry.id   AF-A0A822BFI5-F1
#
_cell.length_a   1.000
_cell.length_b   1.000
_cell.length_c   1.000
_cell.angle_alpha   90.00
_cell.angle_beta   90.00
_cell.angle_gamma   90.00
#
_symmetry.space_group_name_H-M   'P 1'
#
loop_
_entity.id
_entity.type
_entity.pdbx_description
1 polymer ?
#
loop_
_entity_poly.entity_id
_entity_poly.type
_entity_poly.pdbx_seq_one_letter_code
_entity_poly.pdbx_strand_id
1 'polypeptide(L)'
;MRPGQVYVVYRSAARSLARSNMRRRQAKDPTSIDDQRICTKENCLRCCKKFTAFMFSRVGLFFVMIGYVALGGVVFQALEAGNEHDMRHIMDVELNNTLNKLWGEILSVNSFPEPYKKRNFSLNATRELEKFEETVIRQVEKGFDGRTTNSEHDWNFFGAVLYAVTLVSTIGYGHITTKTNQGKIATVLYSAFGVPLMMLFVANIGSTMAKMFAFVFSRITMIFCCRMSNKKKRAL
;
A
#
# COMPACT_ATOMS: atom_id res chain seq x y z
N MET A 1 8.21 73.84 -40.16
CA MET A 1 8.19 72.36 -40.27
C MET A 1 6.74 71.91 -40.40
N ARG A 2 6.37 71.20 -41.48
CA ARG A 2 4.98 70.87 -41.80
C ARG A 2 4.58 69.48 -41.26
N PRO A 3 3.42 69.33 -40.60
CA PRO A 3 3.00 68.11 -39.89
C PRO A 3 2.69 66.87 -40.77
N GLY A 4 2.92 66.92 -42.08
CA GLY A 4 2.59 65.84 -43.02
C GLY A 4 3.70 64.82 -43.31
N GLN A 5 4.97 65.09 -42.96
CA GLN A 5 6.08 64.20 -43.33
C GLN A 5 6.29 62.98 -42.40
N VAL A 6 5.78 63.02 -41.17
CA VAL A 6 5.97 61.92 -40.20
C VAL A 6 5.11 60.70 -40.53
N TYR A 7 3.91 60.92 -41.09
CA TYR A 7 2.98 59.83 -41.44
C TYR A 7 3.42 58.97 -42.64
N VAL A 8 4.22 59.52 -43.56
CA VAL A 8 4.67 58.80 -44.76
C VAL A 8 5.75 57.76 -44.41
N VAL A 9 6.60 58.05 -43.43
CA VAL A 9 7.71 57.17 -43.00
C VAL A 9 7.20 55.93 -42.26
N TYR A 10 6.19 56.08 -41.40
CA TYR A 10 5.58 54.94 -40.71
C TYR A 10 4.86 53.96 -41.65
N ARG A 11 4.24 54.47 -42.74
CA ARG A 11 3.50 53.66 -43.71
C ARG A 11 4.40 52.88 -44.69
N SER A 12 5.66 53.29 -44.87
CA SER A 12 6.64 52.56 -45.69
C SER A 12 7.31 51.43 -44.89
N ALA A 13 7.62 51.66 -43.61
CA ALA A 13 8.19 50.66 -42.71
C ALA A 13 7.26 49.45 -42.48
N ALA A 14 5.96 49.70 -42.29
CA ALA A 14 4.96 48.64 -42.11
C ALA A 14 4.77 47.75 -43.36
N ARG A 15 4.94 48.31 -44.57
CA ARG A 15 4.86 47.55 -45.83
C ARG A 15 6.09 46.69 -46.11
N SER A 16 7.27 47.10 -45.62
CA SER A 16 8.51 46.31 -45.72
C SER A 16 8.49 45.06 -44.83
N LEU A 17 8.01 45.21 -43.59
CA LEU A 17 7.86 44.12 -42.62
C LEU A 17 6.78 43.09 -43.02
N ALA A 18 5.73 43.50 -43.73
CA ALA A 18 4.72 42.56 -44.25
C ALA A 18 5.26 41.67 -45.39
N ARG A 19 6.18 42.18 -46.22
CA ARG A 19 6.78 41.42 -47.34
C ARG A 19 7.83 40.41 -46.88
N SER A 20 8.58 40.69 -45.81
CA SER A 20 9.56 39.75 -45.25
C SER A 20 8.90 38.54 -44.58
N ASN A 21 7.74 38.74 -43.93
CA ASN A 21 6.98 37.65 -43.31
C ASN A 21 6.25 36.74 -44.30
N MET A 22 5.87 37.25 -45.49
CA MET A 22 5.27 36.41 -46.54
C MET A 22 6.29 35.48 -47.20
N ARG A 23 7.54 35.94 -47.43
CA ARG A 23 8.59 35.11 -48.05
C ARG A 23 9.04 33.94 -47.17
N ARG A 24 8.95 34.04 -45.84
CA ARG A 24 9.25 32.92 -44.93
C ARG A 24 8.22 31.80 -44.94
N ARG A 25 7.00 32.02 -45.47
CA ARG A 25 5.95 30.99 -45.52
C ARG A 25 6.00 30.11 -46.77
N GLN A 26 6.73 30.51 -47.81
CA GLN A 26 6.77 29.80 -49.10
C GLN A 26 7.98 28.86 -49.29
N ALA A 27 8.89 28.75 -48.32
CA ALA A 27 10.05 27.86 -48.40
C ALA A 27 9.82 26.54 -47.63
N LYS A 28 8.76 25.78 -48.00
CA LYS A 28 8.57 24.41 -47.52
C LYS A 28 8.39 23.49 -48.72
N ASP A 29 9.51 23.02 -49.25
CA ASP A 29 9.60 22.06 -50.36
C ASP A 29 9.42 20.62 -49.82
N PRO A 30 8.76 19.70 -50.53
CA PRO A 30 8.33 18.41 -50.02
C PRO A 30 9.33 17.31 -50.38
N THR A 31 9.94 16.69 -49.37
CA THR A 31 10.61 15.39 -49.53
C THR A 31 10.09 14.41 -48.49
N SER A 32 9.07 13.69 -48.92
CA SER A 32 8.51 12.50 -48.30
C SER A 32 9.50 11.34 -48.36
N ILE A 33 9.67 10.63 -47.23
CA ILE A 33 9.69 9.14 -47.07
C ILE A 33 10.25 8.72 -45.68
N ASP A 34 10.96 9.59 -44.94
CA ASP A 34 11.58 9.20 -43.64
C ASP A 34 10.74 9.56 -42.37
N ASP A 35 9.68 10.35 -42.51
CA ASP A 35 8.87 10.84 -41.37
C ASP A 35 7.93 9.80 -40.74
N GLN A 36 7.71 8.65 -41.40
CA GLN A 36 6.70 7.69 -40.94
C GLN A 36 7.22 6.72 -39.86
N ARG A 37 8.55 6.65 -39.65
CA ARG A 37 9.18 5.78 -38.63
C ARG A 37 9.41 6.45 -37.27
N ILE A 38 9.35 7.79 -37.22
CA ILE A 38 9.64 8.59 -36.02
C ILE A 38 8.37 8.84 -35.16
N CYS A 39 7.18 8.69 -35.75
CA CYS A 39 5.90 9.12 -35.17
C CYS A 39 5.30 8.22 -34.05
N THR A 40 5.98 7.16 -33.61
CA THR A 40 5.49 6.26 -32.54
C THR A 40 6.17 6.50 -31.18
N LYS A 41 7.43 6.96 -31.16
CA LYS A 41 8.20 7.13 -29.91
C LYS A 41 7.93 8.46 -29.19
N GLU A 42 7.76 9.57 -29.91
CA GLU A 42 7.56 10.89 -29.29
C GLU A 42 6.19 11.02 -28.59
N ASN A 43 5.14 10.41 -29.14
CA ASN A 43 3.81 10.44 -28.52
C ASN A 43 3.74 9.60 -27.24
N CYS A 44 4.47 8.47 -27.19
CA CYS A 44 4.60 7.65 -25.98
C CYS A 44 5.41 8.39 -24.90
N LEU A 45 6.54 9.02 -25.26
CA LEU A 45 7.33 9.83 -24.31
C LEU A 45 6.54 11.03 -23.77
N ARG A 46 5.74 11.69 -24.62
CA ARG A 46 4.91 12.83 -24.21
C ARG A 46 3.75 12.41 -23.30
N CYS A 47 3.20 11.22 -23.52
CA CYS A 47 2.19 10.61 -22.65
C CYS A 47 2.81 10.20 -21.30
N CYS A 48 3.99 9.57 -21.30
CA CYS A 48 4.75 9.27 -20.10
C CYS A 48 5.15 10.53 -19.33
N LYS A 49 5.51 11.63 -20.00
CA LYS A 49 5.88 12.90 -19.35
C LYS A 49 4.69 13.61 -18.69
N LYS A 50 3.50 13.52 -19.30
CA LYS A 50 2.24 14.01 -18.70
C LYS A 50 1.77 13.11 -17.56
N PHE A 51 1.89 11.79 -17.72
CA PHE A 51 1.55 10.81 -16.70
C PHE A 51 2.49 10.90 -15.49
N THR A 52 3.81 11.02 -15.68
CA THR A 52 4.74 11.25 -14.57
C THR A 52 4.50 12.60 -13.90
N ALA A 53 4.25 13.68 -14.65
CA ALA A 53 3.86 14.96 -14.05
C ALA A 53 2.57 14.87 -13.22
N PHE A 54 1.60 14.05 -13.65
CA PHE A 54 0.38 13.77 -12.89
C PHE A 54 0.65 12.89 -11.66
N MET A 55 1.46 11.83 -11.79
CA MET A 55 1.83 10.91 -10.70
C MET A 55 2.66 11.61 -9.61
N PHE A 56 3.46 12.62 -9.97
CA PHE A 56 4.18 13.49 -9.03
C PHE A 56 3.37 14.70 -8.54
N SER A 57 2.12 14.85 -8.98
CA SER A 57 1.20 15.80 -8.35
C SER A 57 0.82 15.30 -6.94
N ARG A 58 0.44 16.22 -6.05
CA ARG A 58 0.03 15.88 -4.67
C ARG A 58 -1.09 14.84 -4.63
N VAL A 59 -1.98 14.88 -5.63
CA VAL A 59 -3.11 13.96 -5.76
C VAL A 59 -2.66 12.63 -6.37
N GLY A 60 -1.75 12.65 -7.35
CA GLY A 60 -1.19 11.45 -7.96
C GLY A 60 -0.52 10.53 -6.95
N LEU A 61 0.34 11.07 -6.07
CA LEU A 61 1.04 10.30 -5.05
C LEU A 61 0.09 9.57 -4.08
N PHE A 62 -1.09 10.12 -3.81
CA PHE A 62 -2.11 9.47 -2.99
C PHE A 62 -2.66 8.21 -3.67
N PHE A 63 -3.01 8.30 -4.95
CA PHE A 63 -3.47 7.13 -5.71
C PHE A 63 -2.38 6.10 -5.92
N VAL A 64 -1.13 6.52 -6.14
CA VAL A 64 0.02 5.61 -6.22
C VAL A 64 0.19 4.84 -4.92
N MET A 65 0.12 5.52 -3.77
CA MET A 65 0.27 4.88 -2.46
C MET A 65 -0.86 3.87 -2.20
N ILE A 66 -2.11 4.22 -2.49
CA ILE A 66 -3.26 3.30 -2.36
C ILE A 66 -3.08 2.09 -3.26
N GLY A 67 -2.72 2.29 -4.53
CA GLY A 67 -2.47 1.21 -5.47
C GLY A 67 -1.34 0.29 -5.02
N TYR A 68 -0.26 0.87 -4.49
CA TYR A 68 0.88 0.11 -3.95
C TYR A 68 0.48 -0.77 -2.77
N VAL A 69 -0.27 -0.22 -1.82
CA VAL A 69 -0.79 -0.96 -0.66
C VAL A 69 -1.77 -2.06 -1.07
N ALA A 70 -2.69 -1.78 -1.99
CA ALA A 70 -3.63 -2.77 -2.51
C ALA A 70 -2.91 -3.91 -3.23
N LEU A 71 -1.88 -3.59 -4.03
CA LEU A 71 -1.01 -4.57 -4.68
C LEU A 71 -0.32 -5.45 -3.62
N GLY A 72 0.24 -4.85 -2.57
CA GLY A 72 0.81 -5.59 -1.45
C GLY A 72 -0.19 -6.55 -0.81
N GLY A 73 -1.41 -6.09 -0.55
CA GLY A 73 -2.49 -6.94 -0.03
C GLY A 73 -2.77 -8.17 -0.89
N VAL A 74 -2.91 -7.99 -2.21
CA VAL A 74 -3.11 -9.12 -3.14
C VAL A 74 -1.92 -10.07 -3.15
N VAL A 75 -0.70 -9.53 -3.21
CA VAL A 75 0.54 -10.35 -3.25
C VAL A 75 0.70 -11.17 -1.98
N PHE A 76 0.61 -10.55 -0.80
CA PHE A 76 0.82 -11.28 0.46
C PHE A 76 -0.31 -12.25 0.78
N GLN A 77 -1.56 -11.89 0.46
CA GLN A 77 -2.68 -12.82 0.57
C GLN A 77 -2.44 -14.06 -0.31
N ALA A 78 -2.03 -13.87 -1.57
CA ALA A 78 -1.77 -14.98 -2.49
C ALA A 78 -0.62 -15.88 -2.03
N LEU A 79 0.40 -15.32 -1.38
CA LEU A 79 1.58 -16.07 -0.92
C LEU A 79 1.35 -16.82 0.39
N GLU A 80 0.56 -16.28 1.32
CA GLU A 80 0.47 -16.80 2.69
C GLU A 80 -0.87 -17.45 3.03
N ALA A 81 -1.97 -17.10 2.36
CA ALA A 81 -3.30 -17.61 2.72
C ALA A 81 -3.41 -19.14 2.61
N GLY A 82 -2.78 -19.73 1.58
CA GLY A 82 -2.73 -21.19 1.44
C GLY A 82 -1.96 -21.87 2.58
N ASN A 83 -0.80 -21.33 2.93
CA ASN A 83 0.04 -21.87 4.00
C ASN A 83 -0.64 -21.76 5.38
N GLU A 84 -1.33 -20.67 5.67
CA GLU A 84 -2.13 -20.53 6.90
C GLU A 84 -3.22 -21.59 6.99
N HIS A 85 -3.97 -21.78 5.90
CA HIS A 85 -5.05 -22.76 5.84
C HIS A 85 -4.52 -24.19 6.06
N ASP A 86 -3.42 -24.55 5.40
CA ASP A 86 -2.83 -25.88 5.52
C ASP A 86 -2.33 -26.16 6.94
N MET A 87 -1.65 -25.19 7.57
CA MET A 87 -1.18 -25.32 8.96
C MET A 87 -2.33 -25.55 9.94
N ARG A 88 -3.41 -24.76 9.83
CA ARG A 88 -4.58 -24.90 10.70
C ARG A 88 -5.30 -26.22 10.48
N HIS A 89 -5.49 -26.63 9.22
CA HIS A 89 -6.13 -27.89 8.89
C HIS A 89 -5.34 -29.09 9.41
N ILE A 90 -4.01 -29.11 9.22
CA ILE A 90 -3.14 -30.15 9.75
C ILE A 90 -3.28 -30.24 11.27
N MET A 91 -3.34 -29.09 11.96
CA MET A 91 -3.47 -29.08 13.41
C MET A 91 -4.80 -29.59 13.95
N ASP A 92 -5.90 -29.21 13.31
CA ASP A 92 -7.22 -29.68 13.71
C ASP A 92 -7.38 -31.20 13.47
N VAL A 93 -6.80 -31.72 12.40
CA VAL A 93 -6.78 -33.16 12.13
C VAL A 93 -6.00 -33.91 13.21
N GLU A 94 -4.80 -33.45 13.56
CA GLU A 94 -3.97 -34.13 14.57
C GLU A 94 -4.60 -34.05 15.98
N LEU A 95 -5.19 -32.90 16.32
CA LEU A 95 -5.91 -32.72 17.58
C LEU A 95 -7.08 -33.69 17.67
N ASN A 96 -7.93 -33.75 16.63
CA ASN A 96 -9.07 -34.66 16.61
C ASN A 96 -8.64 -36.13 16.64
N ASN A 97 -7.56 -36.49 15.95
CA ASN A 97 -7.00 -37.84 16.01
C ASN A 97 -6.54 -38.21 17.42
N THR A 98 -5.82 -37.30 18.10
CA THR A 98 -5.39 -37.49 19.48
C THR A 98 -6.58 -37.62 20.43
N LEU A 99 -7.57 -36.75 20.30
CA LEU A 99 -8.79 -36.79 21.11
C LEU A 99 -9.56 -38.10 20.91
N ASN A 100 -9.70 -38.58 19.66
CA ASN A 100 -10.41 -39.83 19.37
C ASN A 100 -9.71 -41.06 19.97
N LYS A 101 -8.36 -41.10 19.92
CA LYS A 101 -7.58 -42.17 20.56
C LYS A 101 -7.76 -42.16 22.07
N LEU A 102 -7.59 -40.99 22.70
CA LEU A 102 -7.76 -40.82 24.15
C LEU A 102 -9.18 -41.19 24.59
N TRP A 103 -10.19 -40.75 23.84
CA TRP A 103 -11.60 -41.05 24.14
C TRP A 103 -11.89 -42.55 24.06
N GLY A 104 -11.39 -43.24 23.02
CA GLY A 104 -11.53 -44.68 22.89
C GLY A 104 -10.91 -45.44 24.07
N GLU A 105 -9.76 -44.99 24.55
CA GLU A 105 -9.11 -45.57 25.72
C GLU A 105 -9.87 -45.30 27.02
N ILE A 106 -10.34 -44.06 27.24
CA ILE A 106 -11.16 -43.68 28.40
C ILE A 106 -12.41 -44.57 28.48
N LEU A 107 -13.12 -44.74 27.37
CA LEU A 107 -14.30 -45.61 27.30
C LEU A 107 -13.93 -47.06 27.69
N SER A 108 -12.79 -47.56 27.21
CA SER A 108 -12.33 -48.91 27.54
C SER A 108 -12.04 -49.11 29.03
N VAL A 109 -11.54 -48.07 29.71
CA VAL A 109 -11.24 -48.09 31.16
C VAL A 109 -12.51 -47.95 31.98
N ASN A 110 -13.44 -47.09 31.56
CA ASN A 110 -14.67 -46.81 32.28
C ASN A 110 -15.64 -48.01 32.26
N SER A 111 -15.70 -48.74 31.15
CA SER A 111 -16.53 -49.95 31.05
C SER A 111 -16.06 -51.09 31.96
N PHE A 112 -14.76 -51.16 32.29
CA PHE A 112 -14.17 -52.22 33.11
C PHE A 112 -13.06 -51.64 34.02
N PRO A 113 -13.43 -51.07 35.18
CA PRO A 113 -12.52 -50.31 36.02
C PRO A 113 -11.63 -51.23 36.85
N GLU A 114 -10.45 -51.52 36.32
CA GLU A 114 -9.40 -52.29 37.00
C GLU A 114 -8.18 -51.41 37.35
N PRO A 115 -7.52 -51.58 38.51
CA PRO A 115 -6.42 -50.72 38.96
C PRO A 115 -5.24 -50.70 37.97
N TYR A 116 -4.90 -51.85 37.39
CA TYR A 116 -3.83 -51.98 36.40
C TYR A 116 -4.17 -51.29 35.07
N LYS A 117 -5.47 -51.26 34.70
CA LYS A 117 -5.95 -50.63 33.47
C LYS A 117 -5.88 -49.10 33.54
N LYS A 118 -6.14 -48.52 34.73
CA LYS A 118 -5.91 -47.08 34.99
C LYS A 118 -4.45 -46.70 34.82
N ARG A 119 -3.51 -47.53 35.31
CA ARG A 119 -2.07 -47.28 35.15
C ARG A 119 -1.64 -47.36 33.68
N ASN A 120 -2.12 -48.38 32.95
CA ASN A 120 -1.82 -48.54 31.53
C ASN A 120 -2.38 -47.38 30.69
N PHE A 121 -3.60 -46.92 31.02
CA PHE A 121 -4.19 -45.73 30.42
C PHE A 121 -3.34 -44.49 30.66
N SER A 122 -2.96 -44.22 31.92
CA SER A 122 -2.14 -43.06 32.24
C SER A 122 -0.84 -43.06 31.42
N LEU A 123 -0.17 -44.21 31.29
CA LEU A 123 1.06 -44.32 30.49
C LEU A 123 0.82 -44.09 29.00
N ASN A 124 -0.27 -44.63 28.44
CA ASN A 124 -0.55 -44.49 27.02
C ASN A 124 -1.05 -43.09 26.65
N ALA A 125 -1.88 -42.51 27.51
CA ALA A 125 -2.31 -41.11 27.39
C ALA A 125 -1.11 -40.16 27.45
N THR A 126 -0.16 -40.36 28.36
CA THR A 126 1.07 -39.57 28.39
C THR A 126 1.86 -39.68 27.08
N ARG A 127 2.03 -40.90 26.53
CA ARG A 127 2.73 -41.08 25.24
C ARG A 127 2.03 -40.42 24.06
N GLU A 128 0.70 -40.51 23.97
CA GLU A 128 -0.03 -39.85 22.87
C GLU A 128 0.02 -38.33 23.01
N LEU A 129 -0.04 -37.80 24.24
CA LEU A 129 0.14 -36.37 24.50
C LEU A 129 1.56 -35.89 24.17
N GLU A 130 2.60 -36.66 24.50
CA GLU A 130 3.99 -36.35 24.12
C GLU A 130 4.15 -36.27 22.59
N LYS A 131 3.55 -37.20 21.84
CA LYS A 131 3.56 -37.16 20.36
C LYS A 131 2.82 -35.95 19.80
N PHE A 132 1.68 -35.60 20.40
CA PHE A 132 0.93 -34.42 20.01
C PHE A 132 1.73 -33.15 20.29
N GLU A 133 2.34 -33.05 21.47
CA GLU A 133 3.21 -31.95 21.88
C GLU A 133 4.38 -31.77 20.90
N GLU A 134 5.09 -32.85 20.55
CA GLU A 134 6.16 -32.80 19.55
C GLU A 134 5.68 -32.30 18.18
N THR A 135 4.44 -32.64 17.81
CA THR A 135 3.84 -32.20 16.55
C THR A 135 3.50 -30.71 16.61
N VAL A 136 2.93 -30.25 17.73
CA VAL A 136 2.63 -28.84 17.99
C VAL A 136 3.92 -28.02 17.96
N ILE A 137 4.97 -28.43 18.68
CA ILE A 137 6.25 -27.74 18.71
C ILE A 137 6.82 -27.57 17.29
N ARG A 138 6.82 -28.65 16.50
CA ARG A 138 7.27 -28.62 15.10
C ARG A 138 6.44 -27.68 14.22
N GLN A 139 5.14 -27.55 14.45
CA GLN A 139 4.29 -26.61 13.71
C GLN A 139 4.47 -25.16 14.17
N VAL A 140 4.67 -24.94 15.48
CA VAL A 140 4.96 -23.61 16.05
C VAL A 140 6.28 -23.08 15.50
N GLU A 141 7.31 -23.92 15.38
CA GLU A 141 8.57 -23.55 14.71
C GLU A 141 8.37 -23.11 13.26
N LYS A 142 7.40 -23.70 12.56
CA LYS A 142 7.02 -23.30 11.19
C LYS A 142 6.12 -22.06 11.14
N GLY A 143 5.65 -21.58 12.29
CA GLY A 143 4.85 -20.35 12.40
C GLY A 143 3.37 -20.55 12.69
N PHE A 144 2.96 -21.72 13.15
CA PHE A 144 1.60 -21.94 13.65
C PHE A 144 1.34 -21.09 14.90
N ASP A 145 0.17 -20.43 14.95
CA ASP A 145 -0.19 -19.43 15.96
C ASP A 145 -1.12 -19.98 17.06
N GLY A 146 -1.43 -21.29 17.04
CA GLY A 146 -2.31 -21.92 18.01
C GLY A 146 -3.80 -21.75 17.74
N ARG A 147 -4.19 -21.10 16.62
CA ARG A 147 -5.59 -20.92 16.25
C ARG A 147 -6.11 -22.07 15.39
N THR A 148 -7.37 -22.44 15.58
CA THR A 148 -8.04 -23.53 14.86
C THR A 148 -8.75 -23.01 13.60
N THR A 149 -9.27 -23.91 12.76
CA THR A 149 -10.03 -23.56 11.55
C THR A 149 -11.28 -22.73 11.80
N ASN A 150 -11.86 -22.81 13.00
CA ASN A 150 -13.04 -22.00 13.38
C ASN A 150 -12.70 -20.54 13.71
N SER A 151 -11.41 -20.20 13.78
CA SER A 151 -10.95 -18.84 14.07
C SER A 151 -10.88 -18.00 12.81
N GLU A 152 -11.01 -16.68 12.94
CA GLU A 152 -10.85 -15.76 11.81
C GLU A 152 -9.45 -15.90 11.17
N HIS A 153 -9.37 -15.76 9.85
CA HIS A 153 -8.12 -15.88 9.09
C HIS A 153 -7.37 -14.55 9.09
N ASP A 154 -6.09 -14.61 9.46
CA ASP A 154 -5.22 -13.43 9.52
C ASP A 154 -4.83 -12.98 8.10
N TRP A 155 -4.63 -13.92 7.16
CA TRP A 155 -4.34 -13.64 5.75
C TRP A 155 -5.59 -13.49 4.88
N ASN A 156 -6.62 -12.81 5.40
CA ASN A 156 -7.68 -12.28 4.55
C ASN A 156 -7.20 -11.00 3.82
N PHE A 157 -7.97 -10.49 2.84
CA PHE A 157 -7.56 -9.34 2.03
C PHE A 157 -7.23 -8.10 2.90
N PHE A 158 -8.05 -7.80 3.90
CA PHE A 158 -7.84 -6.64 4.76
C PHE A 158 -6.65 -6.83 5.72
N GLY A 159 -6.45 -8.04 6.24
CA GLY A 159 -5.30 -8.41 7.05
C GLY A 159 -4.00 -8.32 6.27
N ALA A 160 -3.99 -8.78 5.01
CA ALA A 160 -2.84 -8.65 4.12
C ALA A 160 -2.56 -7.18 3.75
N VAL A 161 -3.60 -6.37 3.52
CA VAL A 161 -3.47 -4.92 3.31
C VAL A 161 -2.89 -4.25 4.57
N LEU A 162 -3.39 -4.59 5.75
CA LEU A 162 -2.88 -4.07 7.01
C LEU A 162 -1.41 -4.44 7.21
N TYR A 163 -1.04 -5.69 6.91
CA TYR A 163 0.34 -6.13 6.90
C TYR A 163 1.20 -5.27 5.96
N ALA A 164 0.75 -5.06 4.72
CA ALA A 164 1.45 -4.22 3.75
C ALA A 164 1.61 -2.76 4.22
N VAL A 165 0.57 -2.17 4.84
CA VAL A 165 0.62 -0.82 5.42
C VAL A 165 1.64 -0.75 6.56
N THR A 166 1.61 -1.69 7.49
CA THR A 166 2.52 -1.70 8.66
C THR A 166 3.97 -1.93 8.26
N LEU A 167 4.21 -2.62 7.15
CA LEU A 167 5.53 -2.82 6.57
C LEU A 167 6.11 -1.51 6.00
N VAL A 168 5.36 -0.83 5.13
CA VAL A 168 5.84 0.39 4.46
C VAL A 168 5.91 1.59 5.40
N SER A 169 5.06 1.62 6.42
CA SER A 169 5.08 2.61 7.50
C SER A 169 6.14 2.33 8.55
N THR A 170 6.87 1.20 8.46
CA THR A 170 7.90 0.77 9.41
C THR A 170 7.40 0.60 10.85
N ILE A 171 6.08 0.44 11.05
CA ILE A 171 5.49 0.17 12.37
C ILE A 171 5.80 -1.28 12.78
N GLY A 172 5.50 -2.24 11.90
CA GLY A 172 5.81 -3.65 12.09
C GLY A 172 5.29 -4.27 13.38
N TYR A 173 3.97 -4.36 13.60
CA TYR A 173 3.39 -4.94 14.83
C TYR A 173 3.85 -6.37 15.16
N GLY A 174 4.20 -7.16 14.14
CA GLY A 174 4.69 -8.53 14.32
C GLY A 174 3.63 -9.58 14.66
N HIS A 175 2.37 -9.19 14.86
CA HIS A 175 1.26 -10.13 15.11
C HIS A 175 0.99 -11.01 13.88
N ILE A 176 0.96 -10.41 12.68
CA ILE A 176 0.83 -11.11 11.39
C ILE A 176 2.18 -11.00 10.69
N THR A 177 2.77 -12.14 10.30
CA THR A 177 4.10 -12.21 9.67
C THR A 177 4.16 -13.30 8.63
N THR A 178 4.84 -13.04 7.51
CA THR A 178 5.05 -14.03 6.44
C THR A 178 5.87 -15.21 6.95
N LYS A 179 5.30 -16.41 6.89
CA LYS A 179 5.98 -17.63 7.33
C LYS A 179 6.70 -18.31 6.18
N THR A 180 6.17 -18.20 4.97
CA THR A 180 6.76 -18.82 3.78
C THR A 180 8.07 -18.14 3.36
N ASN A 181 8.97 -18.91 2.75
CA ASN A 181 10.22 -18.36 2.22
C ASN A 181 9.98 -17.33 1.11
N GLN A 182 8.96 -17.55 0.28
CA GLN A 182 8.58 -16.63 -0.80
C GLN A 182 8.01 -15.34 -0.22
N GLY A 183 7.13 -15.43 0.79
CA GLY A 183 6.60 -14.28 1.52
C GLY A 183 7.70 -13.44 2.16
N LYS A 184 8.68 -14.07 2.80
CA LYS A 184 9.84 -13.36 3.39
C LYS A 184 10.64 -12.57 2.34
N ILE A 185 10.92 -13.16 1.18
CA ILE A 185 11.63 -12.47 0.09
C ILE A 185 10.79 -11.32 -0.46
N ALA A 186 9.49 -11.56 -0.69
CA ALA A 186 8.55 -10.54 -1.14
C ALA A 186 8.48 -9.36 -0.16
N THR A 187 8.49 -9.63 1.15
CA THR A 187 8.51 -8.63 2.22
C THR A 187 9.76 -7.74 2.15
N VAL A 188 10.94 -8.32 1.94
CA VAL A 188 12.18 -7.54 1.82
C VAL A 188 12.15 -6.65 0.58
N LEU A 189 11.74 -7.19 -0.58
CA LEU A 189 11.66 -6.42 -1.82
C LEU A 189 10.60 -5.31 -1.73
N TYR A 190 9.43 -5.62 -1.18
CA TYR A 190 8.32 -4.68 -1.03
C TYR A 190 8.64 -3.56 -0.02
N SER A 191 9.39 -3.85 1.06
CA SER A 191 9.82 -2.79 1.99
C SER A 191 10.89 -1.88 1.37
N ALA A 192 11.82 -2.42 0.57
CA ALA A 192 12.89 -1.64 -0.06
C ALA A 192 12.36 -0.48 -0.93
N PHE A 193 11.29 -0.71 -1.69
CA PHE A 193 10.64 0.34 -2.49
C PHE A 193 9.53 1.08 -1.74
N GLY A 194 8.83 0.40 -0.83
CA GLY A 194 7.70 0.95 -0.11
C GLY A 194 8.08 2.02 0.92
N VAL A 195 9.19 1.84 1.64
CA VAL A 195 9.64 2.79 2.68
C VAL A 195 9.99 4.17 2.08
N PRO A 196 10.79 4.27 1.00
CA PRO A 196 11.03 5.56 0.33
C PRO A 196 9.74 6.21 -0.20
N LEU A 197 8.83 5.41 -0.76
CA LEU A 197 7.54 5.90 -1.26
C LEU A 197 6.68 6.45 -0.13
N MET A 198 6.62 5.76 1.01
CA MET A 198 5.90 6.19 2.20
C MET A 198 6.48 7.47 2.79
N MET A 199 7.81 7.60 2.84
CA MET A 199 8.47 8.84 3.26
C MET A 199 8.08 10.03 2.38
N LEU A 200 8.06 9.87 1.06
CA LEU A 200 7.62 10.92 0.13
C LEU A 200 6.13 11.27 0.33
N PHE A 201 5.29 10.25 0.55
CA PHE A 201 3.87 10.43 0.81
C PHE A 201 3.61 11.24 2.09
N VAL A 202 4.26 10.87 3.19
CA VAL A 202 4.14 11.57 4.49
C VAL A 202 4.63 13.01 4.38
N ALA A 203 5.75 13.27 3.69
CA ALA A 203 6.26 14.63 3.50
C ALA A 203 5.24 15.53 2.77
N ASN A 204 4.60 14.99 1.72
CA ASN A 204 3.61 15.72 0.94
C ASN A 204 2.31 15.98 1.71
N ILE A 205 1.83 14.98 2.46
CA ILE A 205 0.69 15.13 3.36
C ILE A 205 1.01 16.15 4.45
N GLY A 206 2.18 16.06 5.07
CA GLY A 206 2.63 16.96 6.13
C GLY A 206 2.63 18.42 5.67
N SER A 207 3.16 18.72 4.47
CA SER A 207 3.11 20.08 3.91
C SER A 207 1.68 20.59 3.68
N THR A 208 0.78 19.71 3.28
CA THR A 208 -0.62 20.05 3.02
C THR A 208 -1.37 20.27 4.33
N MET A 209 -1.18 19.39 5.32
CA MET A 209 -1.75 19.52 6.67
C MET A 209 -1.25 20.78 7.37
N ALA A 210 0.05 21.10 7.29
CA ALA A 210 0.60 22.31 7.91
C ALA A 210 -0.07 23.60 7.37
N LYS A 211 -0.30 23.68 6.04
CA LYS A 211 -1.02 24.80 5.43
C LYS A 211 -2.47 24.87 5.89
N MET A 212 -3.11 23.71 6.01
CA MET A 212 -4.49 23.61 6.52
C MET A 212 -4.57 24.07 7.98
N PHE A 213 -3.65 23.64 8.84
CA PHE A 213 -3.57 24.08 10.23
C PHE A 213 -3.26 25.57 10.35
N ALA A 214 -2.33 26.11 9.55
CA ALA A 214 -2.04 27.54 9.54
C ALA A 214 -3.27 28.36 9.09
N PHE A 215 -4.02 27.89 8.10
CA PHE A 215 -5.25 28.53 7.66
C PHE A 215 -6.32 28.50 8.77
N VAL A 216 -6.56 27.33 9.38
CA VAL A 216 -7.53 27.18 10.46
C VAL A 216 -7.15 28.05 11.67
N PHE A 217 -5.88 28.02 12.07
CA PHE A 217 -5.37 28.84 13.16
C PHE A 217 -5.56 30.32 12.86
N SER A 218 -5.13 30.79 11.69
CA SER A 218 -5.31 32.18 11.26
C SER A 218 -6.79 32.61 11.28
N ARG A 219 -7.71 31.74 10.83
CA ARG A 219 -9.16 32.01 10.89
C ARG A 219 -9.67 32.10 12.33
N ILE A 220 -9.24 31.19 13.21
CA ILE A 220 -9.61 31.21 14.63
C ILE A 220 -9.07 32.49 15.30
N THR A 221 -7.80 32.83 15.09
CA THR A 221 -7.19 34.05 15.64
C THR A 221 -7.88 35.31 15.11
N MET A 222 -8.23 35.36 13.81
CA MET A 222 -8.96 36.48 13.23
C MET A 222 -10.36 36.63 13.84
N ILE A 223 -11.10 35.53 14.04
CA ILE A 223 -12.40 35.54 14.71
C ILE A 223 -12.27 36.02 16.16
N PHE A 224 -11.26 35.55 16.90
CA PHE A 224 -10.98 35.99 18.27
C PHE A 224 -10.60 37.48 18.34
N CYS A 225 -9.71 37.95 17.47
CA CYS A 225 -9.33 39.36 17.38
C CYS A 225 -10.52 40.26 17.01
N CYS A 226 -11.37 39.85 16.06
CA CYS A 226 -12.60 40.57 15.72
C CYS A 226 -13.60 40.60 16.89
N ARG A 227 -13.75 39.49 17.65
CA ARG A 227 -14.61 39.47 18.85
C ARG A 227 -14.09 40.37 19.97
N MET A 228 -12.77 40.46 20.19
CA MET A 228 -12.20 41.34 21.21
C MET A 228 -12.32 42.83 20.84
N SER A 229 -12.09 43.18 19.58
CA SER A 229 -12.26 44.56 19.08
C SER A 229 -13.70 45.05 19.24
N ASN A 230 -14.69 44.19 18.95
CA ASN A 230 -16.11 44.52 19.13
C ASN A 230 -16.53 44.64 20.60
N LYS A 231 -15.92 43.89 21.53
CA LYS A 231 -16.14 44.10 22.98
C LYS A 231 -15.61 45.45 23.44
N LYS A 232 -14.43 45.87 22.96
CA LYS A 232 -13.80 47.14 23.34
C LYS A 232 -14.59 48.36 22.83
N LYS A 233 -15.25 48.26 21.67
CA LYS A 233 -16.12 49.32 21.11
C LYS A 233 -17.49 49.46 21.80
N ARG A 234 -17.94 48.45 22.56
CA ARG A 234 -19.23 48.50 23.29
C ARG A 234 -19.10 48.93 24.76
N ALA A 235 -17.86 49.01 25.27
CA ALA A 235 -17.54 49.41 26.64
C ALA A 235 -17.07 50.87 26.74
N LEU A 236 -17.03 51.59 25.61
CA LEU A 236 -16.85 53.04 25.47
C LEU A 236 -18.17 53.64 25.00
#